data_AF-A0AA35T1H0-F1
#
_entry.id   AF-A0AA35T1H0-F1
#
_cell.length_a   1.000
_cell.length_b   1.000
_cell.length_c   1.000
_cell.angle_alpha   90.00
_cell.angle_beta   90.00
_cell.angle_gamma   90.00
#
_symmetry.space_group_name_H-M   'P 1'
#
loop_
_entity.id
_entity.type
_entity.pdbx_description
1 polymer ?
#
loop_
_entity_poly.entity_id
_entity_poly.type
_entity_poly.pdbx_seq_one_letter_code
_entity_poly.pdbx_strand_id
1 'polypeptide(L)'
;MTLIIDPQVAGIAGDMLLCSLVDMGADGSRIARGVTKAVSIMDGSAIGSIEFAGVTRCGVRATGLLLDIQEEAEPRTGAQLRSWIAQASGELGLSPAASSFALASVGALISAEARIHGQDPDSVHLHETAGADTVVDILGTAMALEDLHLEPASPSPGGQARAEMTTPTGASMLASLRPAYLEHYPTVQVDRVGYGAGTMEFDGFANVLKVVAGRRATETIQDTVHILETNVDDVSGELLGVTVERLMEAGARDVTVVPGLTKKGRPTNVITVICDHASADLLLGLLMEETGTLGVRVRTSRRVLSARQAGTADISIDGQGFTARYQVHGSSGRFKAESDDIRRVSSATGRSFGTTEELIRAQIRKILDERAVSGGVDSALVAYAAHAALGSDSAALTADYKTLSQDELDSARQVCSQIGIQHTVISYSELDDEGFVANDRDRCFHCRTQLGRRLQQFATEGLFQIVVDGTNLDDLGDFRPGIEALRGYHVRSPLLETGFAKSDVRAAAMEAGLAVHDRPSNSCLASRIPWGQRVTAGSLERIELGEDAVKRITGARTVRVRDIGGTARIELGADELALLSQDAKLEISRRLKSTGFSSVEFDPEGYRQGKANVMSG
;
A
#
# COMPACT_ATOMS: atom_id res chain seq x y z
N MET A 1 15.52 -4.43 -0.65
CA MET A 1 15.90 -5.86 -0.56
C MET A 1 14.99 -6.52 0.48
N THR A 2 14.44 -7.70 0.23
CA THR A 2 13.55 -8.42 1.16
C THR A 2 14.37 -9.37 2.01
N LEU A 3 14.23 -9.29 3.33
CA LEU A 3 14.78 -10.26 4.28
C LEU A 3 13.73 -11.32 4.62
N ILE A 4 14.14 -12.59 4.67
CA ILE A 4 13.31 -13.71 5.11
C ILE A 4 14.02 -14.35 6.28
N ILE A 5 13.36 -14.33 7.43
CA ILE A 5 13.83 -15.00 8.65
C ILE A 5 13.13 -16.36 8.71
N ASP A 6 13.92 -17.44 8.70
CA ASP A 6 13.44 -18.82 8.69
C ASP A 6 13.77 -19.53 10.01
N PRO A 7 12.90 -19.39 11.03
CA PRO A 7 13.10 -20.01 12.34
C PRO A 7 12.72 -21.50 12.39
N GLN A 8 12.36 -22.14 11.26
CA GLN A 8 11.76 -23.48 11.22
C GLN A 8 12.56 -24.58 11.93
N VAL A 9 13.88 -24.47 11.94
CA VAL A 9 14.77 -25.51 12.48
C VAL A 9 14.95 -25.36 13.98
N ALA A 10 15.20 -24.14 14.47
CA ALA A 10 15.71 -23.91 15.82
C ALA A 10 15.15 -22.67 16.53
N GLY A 11 14.09 -22.05 16.00
CA GLY A 11 13.53 -20.81 16.55
C GLY A 11 14.41 -19.59 16.24
N ILE A 12 14.37 -18.59 17.13
CA ILE A 12 15.10 -17.33 16.98
C ILE A 12 15.61 -16.82 18.33
N ALA A 13 16.89 -16.45 18.35
CA ALA A 13 17.53 -15.73 19.43
C ALA A 13 18.30 -14.51 18.89
N GLY A 14 18.62 -13.55 19.75
CA GLY A 14 19.29 -12.31 19.37
C GLY A 14 20.69 -12.57 18.77
N ASP A 15 21.49 -13.39 19.44
CA ASP A 15 22.79 -13.88 18.98
C ASP A 15 22.72 -14.59 17.62
N MET A 16 21.71 -15.45 17.42
CA MET A 16 21.48 -16.18 16.18
C MET A 16 21.16 -15.22 15.03
N LEU A 17 20.32 -14.20 15.28
CA LEU A 17 19.99 -13.20 14.28
C LEU A 17 21.24 -12.37 13.92
N LEU A 18 21.95 -11.85 14.92
CA LEU A 18 23.19 -11.11 14.72
C LEU A 18 24.22 -11.90 13.91
N CYS A 19 24.50 -13.14 14.32
CA CYS A 19 25.46 -14.01 13.65
C CYS A 19 25.05 -14.33 12.21
N SER A 20 23.75 -14.50 11.95
CA SER A 20 23.27 -14.72 10.58
C SER A 20 23.53 -13.53 9.66
N LEU A 21 23.46 -12.29 10.20
CA LEU A 21 23.79 -11.08 9.45
C LEU A 21 25.30 -10.95 9.20
N VAL A 22 26.13 -11.29 10.18
CA VAL A 22 27.59 -11.36 10.00
C VAL A 22 27.96 -12.40 8.95
N ASP A 23 27.33 -13.58 8.98
CA ASP A 23 27.52 -14.63 7.96
C ASP A 23 27.12 -14.18 6.55
N MET A 24 26.12 -13.29 6.42
CA MET A 24 25.74 -12.65 5.15
C MET A 24 26.72 -11.56 4.66
N GLY A 25 27.73 -11.22 5.48
CA GLY A 25 28.79 -10.28 5.14
C GLY A 25 28.73 -8.93 5.83
N ALA A 26 28.02 -8.78 6.95
CA ALA A 26 28.19 -7.60 7.80
C ALA A 26 29.59 -7.57 8.44
N ASP A 27 30.16 -6.38 8.72
CA ASP A 27 31.53 -6.28 9.24
C ASP A 27 31.55 -6.64 10.74
N GLY A 28 31.79 -7.92 11.03
CA GLY A 28 31.91 -8.43 12.39
C GLY A 28 32.98 -7.71 13.25
N SER A 29 34.03 -7.16 12.64
CA SER A 29 35.05 -6.40 13.37
C SER A 29 34.57 -4.99 13.75
N ARG A 30 33.79 -4.33 12.87
CA ARG A 30 33.12 -3.06 13.18
C ARG A 30 32.11 -3.28 14.29
N ILE A 31 31.28 -4.31 14.18
CA ILE A 31 30.26 -4.67 15.16
C ILE A 31 30.89 -4.95 16.52
N ALA A 32 31.91 -5.82 16.59
CA ALA A 32 32.61 -6.15 17.82
C ALA A 32 33.13 -4.91 18.56
N ARG A 33 33.82 -4.00 17.85
CA ARG A 33 34.29 -2.72 18.44
C ARG A 33 33.15 -1.84 18.94
N GLY A 34 32.05 -1.78 18.18
CA GLY A 34 30.90 -0.96 18.52
C GLY A 34 30.18 -1.44 19.77
N VAL A 35 29.88 -2.74 19.86
CA VAL A 35 29.20 -3.31 21.03
C VAL A 35 30.08 -3.32 22.27
N THR A 36 31.40 -3.51 22.15
CA THR A 36 32.33 -3.33 23.28
C THR A 36 32.29 -1.90 23.82
N LYS A 37 32.26 -0.90 22.94
CA LYS A 37 32.08 0.50 23.36
C LYS A 37 30.71 0.71 24.03
N ALA A 38 29.64 0.16 23.46
CA ALA A 38 28.30 0.28 24.03
C ALA A 38 28.19 -0.32 25.43
N VAL A 39 28.71 -1.54 25.64
CA VAL A 39 28.69 -2.20 26.95
C VAL A 39 29.54 -1.45 27.98
N SER A 40 30.60 -0.75 27.56
CA SER A 40 31.40 0.08 28.49
C SER A 40 30.66 1.29 29.08
N ILE A 41 29.49 1.64 28.52
CA ILE A 41 28.60 2.69 29.05
C ILE A 41 27.75 2.15 30.22
N MET A 42 27.59 0.83 30.31
CA MET A 42 26.78 0.19 31.34
C MET A 42 27.58 0.06 32.63
N ASP A 43 27.01 0.54 33.73
CA ASP A 43 27.63 0.41 35.05
C ASP A 43 27.79 -1.07 35.43
N GLY A 44 28.99 -1.43 35.91
CA GLY A 44 29.29 -2.79 36.35
C GLY A 44 29.35 -3.84 35.23
N SER A 45 29.49 -3.45 33.96
CA SER A 45 29.60 -4.38 32.81
C SER A 45 30.82 -4.14 31.96
N ALA A 46 31.45 -5.21 31.49
CA ALA A 46 32.51 -5.16 30.49
C ALA A 46 32.50 -6.42 29.61
N ILE A 47 32.90 -6.25 28.35
CA ILE A 47 33.19 -7.39 27.47
C ILE A 47 34.68 -7.72 27.62
N GLY A 48 34.98 -8.93 28.13
CA GLY A 48 36.34 -9.46 28.20
C GLY A 48 36.86 -9.88 26.82
N SER A 49 36.03 -10.59 26.05
CA SER A 49 36.31 -10.93 24.66
C SER A 49 35.03 -11.10 23.85
N ILE A 50 35.11 -10.79 22.55
CA ILE A 50 34.03 -10.99 21.58
C ILE A 50 34.64 -11.44 20.25
N GLU A 51 34.14 -12.56 19.72
CA GLU A 51 34.57 -13.11 18.44
C GLU A 51 33.39 -13.71 17.67
N PHE A 52 33.30 -13.39 16.38
CA PHE A 52 32.42 -14.08 15.44
C PHE A 52 33.20 -15.21 14.78
N ALA A 53 32.93 -16.45 15.19
CA ALA A 53 33.67 -17.62 14.77
C ALA A 53 32.85 -18.51 13.83
N GLY A 54 33.50 -19.11 12.84
CA GLY A 54 32.89 -20.16 12.02
C GLY A 54 32.70 -21.44 12.83
N VAL A 55 31.46 -21.90 12.96
CA VAL A 55 31.09 -23.10 13.71
C VAL A 55 30.34 -24.09 12.81
N THR A 56 30.22 -25.34 13.27
CA THR A 56 29.41 -26.36 12.61
C THR A 56 28.46 -27.00 13.62
N ARG A 57 27.17 -27.01 13.33
CA ARG A 57 26.11 -27.61 14.17
C ARG A 57 25.40 -28.68 13.36
N CYS A 58 25.49 -29.94 13.78
CA CYS A 58 24.88 -31.09 13.09
C CYS A 58 25.12 -31.10 11.56
N GLY A 59 26.33 -30.74 11.13
CA GLY A 59 26.73 -30.69 9.71
C GLY A 59 26.39 -29.40 8.96
N VAL A 60 25.71 -28.44 9.60
CA VAL A 60 25.44 -27.11 9.05
C VAL A 60 26.53 -26.14 9.48
N ARG A 61 27.25 -25.54 8.51
CA ARG A 61 28.19 -24.44 8.77
C ARG A 61 27.40 -23.17 9.06
N ALA A 62 27.80 -22.46 10.11
CA ALA A 62 27.20 -21.20 10.54
C ALA A 62 28.27 -20.30 11.17
N THR A 63 27.93 -19.04 11.40
CA THR A 63 28.70 -18.15 12.27
C THR A 63 28.11 -18.21 13.68
N GLY A 64 28.94 -18.28 14.72
CA GLY A 64 28.55 -18.24 16.12
C GLY A 64 29.24 -17.11 16.86
N LEU A 65 28.62 -16.66 17.95
CA LEU A 65 29.14 -15.60 18.82
C LEU A 65 29.84 -16.22 20.03
N LEU A 66 31.15 -16.01 20.14
CA LEU A 66 31.94 -16.33 21.32
C LEU A 66 32.08 -15.05 22.14
N LEU A 67 31.39 -14.99 23.28
CA LEU A 67 31.27 -13.78 24.08
C LEU A 67 31.59 -14.07 25.54
N ASP A 68 32.51 -13.30 26.11
CA ASP A 68 32.88 -13.30 27.52
C ASP A 68 32.49 -11.96 28.16
N ILE A 69 31.52 -12.00 29.08
CA ILE A 69 30.98 -10.82 29.76
C ILE A 69 31.36 -10.89 31.24
N GLN A 70 31.85 -9.77 31.75
CA GLN A 70 32.03 -9.52 33.17
C GLN A 70 30.93 -8.58 33.64
N GLU A 71 30.04 -9.05 34.52
CA GLU A 71 28.86 -8.30 34.93
C GLU A 71 28.59 -8.47 36.42
N GLU A 72 28.34 -7.35 37.11
CA GLU A 72 27.90 -7.34 38.51
C GLU A 72 26.40 -7.66 38.60
N ALA A 73 26.03 -8.54 39.54
CA ALA A 73 24.66 -9.03 39.70
C ALA A 73 23.76 -8.01 40.43
N GLU A 74 23.55 -6.84 39.83
CA GLU A 74 22.59 -5.84 40.29
C GLU A 74 21.33 -5.80 39.38
N PRO A 75 20.11 -5.72 39.96
CA PRO A 75 18.88 -5.61 39.18
C PRO A 75 18.84 -4.31 38.37
N ARG A 76 18.53 -4.42 37.08
CA ARG A 76 18.43 -3.26 36.17
C ARG A 76 17.00 -2.98 35.79
N THR A 77 16.68 -1.72 35.56
CA THR A 77 15.35 -1.29 35.13
C THR A 77 15.27 -1.14 33.62
N GLY A 78 14.05 -1.25 33.07
CA GLY A 78 13.79 -0.95 31.67
C GLY A 78 14.25 0.46 31.26
N ALA A 79 14.08 1.45 32.14
CA ALA A 79 14.53 2.81 31.90
C ALA A 79 16.06 2.93 31.73
N GLN A 80 16.84 2.21 32.54
CA GLN A 80 18.31 2.17 32.43
C GLN A 80 18.74 1.55 31.09
N LEU A 81 18.17 0.39 30.73
CA LEU A 81 18.50 -0.29 29.48
C LEU A 81 18.18 0.57 28.25
N ARG A 82 17.01 1.23 28.26
CA ARG A 82 16.62 2.16 27.20
C ARG A 82 17.58 3.35 27.10
N SER A 83 18.01 3.90 28.23
CA SER A 83 18.96 5.02 28.29
C SER A 83 20.32 4.63 27.71
N TRP A 84 20.85 3.46 28.08
CA TRP A 84 22.13 2.98 27.55
C TRP A 84 22.07 2.75 26.04
N ILE A 85 21.01 2.10 25.53
CA ILE A 85 20.83 1.90 24.08
C ILE A 85 20.72 3.24 23.36
N ALA A 86 19.99 4.22 23.89
CA ALA A 86 19.88 5.55 23.30
C ALA A 86 21.23 6.28 23.24
N GLN A 87 21.98 6.26 24.35
CA GLN A 87 23.30 6.88 24.44
C GLN A 87 24.30 6.19 23.49
N ALA A 88 24.38 4.86 23.55
CA ALA A 88 25.25 4.07 22.70
C ALA A 88 24.95 4.29 21.21
N SER A 89 23.67 4.35 20.82
CA SER A 89 23.27 4.64 19.44
C SER A 89 23.83 5.98 18.94
N GLY A 90 23.78 7.02 19.79
CA GLY A 90 24.37 8.32 19.48
C GLY A 90 25.90 8.29 19.42
N GLU A 91 26.56 7.63 20.37
CA GLU A 91 28.02 7.55 20.43
C GLU A 91 28.66 6.68 19.34
N LEU A 92 27.90 5.73 18.81
CA LEU A 92 28.28 4.89 17.68
C LEU A 92 27.99 5.55 16.32
N GLY A 93 27.24 6.67 16.32
CA GLY A 93 26.83 7.36 15.11
C GLY A 93 25.91 6.52 14.22
N LEU A 94 25.03 5.72 14.83
CA LEU A 94 24.08 4.90 14.10
C LEU A 94 23.13 5.78 13.27
N SER A 95 22.76 5.29 12.09
CA SER A 95 21.73 5.91 11.26
C SER A 95 20.39 6.03 12.01
N PRO A 96 19.50 6.93 11.59
CA PRO A 96 18.16 7.05 12.18
C PRO A 96 17.38 5.72 12.15
N ALA A 97 17.52 4.94 11.08
CA ALA A 97 16.87 3.63 10.94
C ALA A 97 17.41 2.61 11.95
N ALA A 98 18.74 2.46 12.05
CA ALA A 98 19.37 1.56 13.01
C ALA A 98 19.07 1.95 14.47
N SER A 99 19.12 3.26 14.77
CA SER A 99 18.75 3.79 16.09
C SER A 99 17.28 3.53 16.43
N SER A 100 16.38 3.71 15.46
CA SER A 100 14.95 3.44 15.63
C SER A 100 14.69 1.95 15.88
N PHE A 101 15.35 1.06 15.15
CA PHE A 101 15.25 -0.39 15.36
C PHE A 101 15.73 -0.80 16.75
N ALA A 102 16.88 -0.28 17.20
CA ALA A 102 17.42 -0.60 18.52
C ALA A 102 16.48 -0.14 19.65
N LEU A 103 15.97 1.10 19.56
CA LEU A 103 15.04 1.67 20.53
C LEU A 103 13.66 1.00 20.52
N ALA A 104 13.18 0.56 19.36
CA ALA A 104 11.95 -0.21 19.24
C ALA A 104 12.10 -1.60 19.86
N SER A 105 13.23 -2.26 19.65
CA SER A 105 13.51 -3.62 20.15
C SER A 105 13.54 -3.64 21.67
N VAL A 106 14.27 -2.70 22.28
CA VAL A 106 14.26 -2.57 23.75
C VAL A 106 12.88 -2.18 24.28
N GLY A 107 12.15 -1.29 23.58
CA GLY A 107 10.79 -0.90 23.99
C GLY A 107 9.81 -2.07 23.97
N ALA A 108 9.90 -2.95 22.96
CA ALA A 108 9.09 -4.15 22.87
C ALA A 108 9.42 -5.15 24.00
N LEU A 109 10.70 -5.33 24.31
CA LEU A 109 11.18 -6.17 25.41
C LEU A 109 10.65 -5.68 26.77
N ILE A 110 10.86 -4.40 27.07
CA ILE A 110 10.37 -3.77 28.30
C ILE A 110 8.85 -3.88 28.41
N SER A 111 8.12 -3.65 27.32
CA SER A 111 6.65 -3.75 27.32
C SER A 111 6.16 -5.17 27.59
N ALA A 112 6.86 -6.19 27.07
CA ALA A 112 6.52 -7.59 27.32
C ALA A 112 6.72 -7.94 28.80
N GLU A 113 7.88 -7.59 29.35
CA GLU A 113 8.25 -7.83 30.75
C GLU A 113 7.31 -7.13 31.72
N ALA A 114 7.00 -5.85 31.46
CA ALA A 114 6.06 -5.07 32.26
C ALA A 114 4.66 -5.73 32.31
N ARG A 115 4.19 -6.31 31.20
CA ARG A 115 2.91 -7.01 31.15
C ARG A 115 2.93 -8.34 31.91
N ILE A 116 4.01 -9.12 31.78
CA ILE A 116 4.16 -10.40 32.48
C ILE A 116 4.18 -10.17 34.00
N HIS A 117 4.90 -9.14 34.45
CA HIS A 117 5.05 -8.81 35.86
C HIS A 117 3.97 -7.87 36.42
N GLY A 118 3.09 -7.32 35.57
CA GLY A 118 2.04 -6.38 35.97
C GLY A 118 2.59 -5.07 36.54
N GLN A 119 3.77 -4.63 36.10
CA GLN A 119 4.48 -3.46 36.57
C GLN A 119 4.45 -2.33 35.53
N ASP A 120 4.83 -1.12 35.95
CA ASP A 120 5.00 -0.01 35.03
C ASP A 120 6.27 -0.22 34.17
N PRO A 121 6.24 0.05 32.85
CA PRO A 121 7.40 -0.13 31.96
C PRO A 121 8.68 0.59 32.40
N ASP A 122 8.58 1.72 33.09
CA ASP A 122 9.76 2.48 33.53
C ASP A 122 10.33 1.95 34.86
N SER A 123 9.54 1.20 35.63
CA SER A 123 9.96 0.63 36.93
C SER A 123 10.12 -0.88 36.95
N VAL A 124 9.84 -1.56 35.83
CA VAL A 124 10.01 -3.02 35.73
C VAL A 124 11.48 -3.41 35.88
N HIS A 125 11.74 -4.33 36.80
CA HIS A 125 13.06 -4.95 36.97
C HIS A 125 13.21 -6.10 35.96
N LEU A 126 14.24 -6.00 35.13
CA LEU A 126 14.58 -6.98 34.12
C LEU A 126 15.59 -7.95 34.72
N HIS A 127 15.11 -9.15 35.06
CA HIS A 127 15.91 -10.15 35.79
C HIS A 127 16.80 -11.00 34.88
N GLU A 128 16.43 -11.15 33.59
CA GLU A 128 17.15 -11.96 32.60
C GLU A 128 17.39 -11.24 31.27
N THR A 129 16.77 -10.08 31.05
CA THR A 129 16.64 -9.41 29.74
C THR A 129 17.30 -8.03 29.67
N ALA A 130 18.15 -7.70 30.64
CA ALA A 130 18.91 -6.44 30.71
C ALA A 130 20.42 -6.62 30.87
N GLY A 131 20.93 -7.82 30.59
CA GLY A 131 22.36 -8.10 30.56
C GLY A 131 23.07 -7.40 29.41
N ALA A 132 24.40 -7.35 29.48
CA ALA A 132 25.23 -6.85 28.39
C ALA A 132 25.05 -7.65 27.09
N ASP A 133 24.63 -8.93 27.17
CA ASP A 133 24.26 -9.79 26.04
C ASP A 133 23.12 -9.19 25.20
N THR A 134 22.09 -8.67 25.86
CA THR A 134 20.93 -8.04 25.21
C THR A 134 21.33 -6.78 24.45
N VAL A 135 22.26 -6.00 25.02
CA VAL A 135 22.82 -4.81 24.36
C VAL A 135 23.66 -5.21 23.14
N VAL A 136 24.47 -6.27 23.26
CA VAL A 136 25.25 -6.83 22.15
C VAL A 136 24.32 -7.28 21.02
N ASP A 137 23.25 -8.02 21.33
CA ASP A 137 22.31 -8.54 20.35
C ASP A 137 21.58 -7.41 19.60
N ILE A 138 21.00 -6.46 20.34
CA ILE A 138 20.17 -5.38 19.78
C ILE A 138 21.03 -4.42 18.97
N LEU A 139 22.10 -3.87 19.56
CA LEU A 139 22.95 -2.89 18.87
C LEU A 139 23.80 -3.54 17.80
N GLY A 140 24.31 -4.75 18.04
CA GLY A 140 25.06 -5.50 17.03
C GLY A 140 24.21 -5.78 15.80
N THR A 141 22.93 -6.16 15.98
CA THR A 141 22.01 -6.37 14.87
C THR A 141 21.67 -5.06 14.17
N ALA A 142 21.45 -3.97 14.91
CA ALA A 142 21.23 -2.65 14.32
C ALA A 142 22.39 -2.23 13.41
N MET A 143 23.63 -2.41 13.88
CA MET A 143 24.85 -2.15 13.11
C MET A 143 24.96 -3.08 11.89
N ALA A 144 24.64 -4.36 12.04
CA ALA A 144 24.73 -5.34 10.96
C ALA A 144 23.68 -5.08 9.85
N LEU A 145 22.46 -4.66 10.21
CA LEU A 145 21.43 -4.26 9.26
C LEU A 145 21.84 -3.01 8.47
N GLU A 146 22.43 -2.02 9.16
CA GLU A 146 22.98 -0.82 8.53
C GLU A 146 24.11 -1.15 7.55
N ASP A 147 25.08 -1.98 7.96
CA ASP A 147 26.20 -2.43 7.12
C ASP A 147 25.72 -3.13 5.83
N LEU A 148 24.65 -3.90 5.94
CA LEU A 148 24.11 -4.67 4.82
C LEU A 148 23.12 -3.85 3.96
N HIS A 149 22.78 -2.62 4.36
CA HIS A 149 21.73 -1.80 3.76
C HIS A 149 20.39 -2.55 3.66
N LEU A 150 20.04 -3.28 4.73
CA LEU A 150 18.82 -4.07 4.79
C LEU A 150 17.73 -3.34 5.57
N GLU A 151 16.58 -3.15 4.92
CA GLU A 151 15.34 -2.76 5.58
C GLU A 151 14.70 -3.98 6.29
N PRO A 152 14.03 -3.77 7.43
CA PRO A 152 13.39 -4.85 8.19
C PRO A 152 12.32 -5.63 7.41
N ALA A 153 12.22 -6.95 7.61
CA ALA A 153 11.21 -7.76 6.92
C ALA A 153 10.71 -9.03 7.68
N SER A 154 9.70 -9.63 7.05
CA SER A 154 8.80 -10.77 7.33
C SER A 154 9.31 -12.09 7.91
N PRO A 155 8.58 -12.75 8.86
CA PRO A 155 8.89 -14.10 9.35
C PRO A 155 8.06 -15.19 8.65
N SER A 156 8.52 -16.44 8.72
CA SER A 156 7.77 -17.63 8.32
C SER A 156 7.64 -18.61 9.51
N PRO A 157 6.56 -19.39 9.66
CA PRO A 157 6.34 -20.25 10.83
C PRO A 157 7.19 -21.52 10.83
N GLY A 158 7.49 -22.03 12.03
CA GLY A 158 7.74 -23.46 12.30
C GLY A 158 8.80 -23.72 13.37
N GLY A 159 8.70 -24.87 14.03
CA GLY A 159 9.68 -25.38 14.98
C GLY A 159 9.25 -26.76 15.48
N GLN A 160 10.15 -27.75 15.47
CA GLN A 160 9.86 -29.13 15.89
C GLN A 160 10.28 -29.46 17.34
N ALA A 161 10.83 -28.50 18.10
CA ALA A 161 11.35 -28.78 19.43
C ALA A 161 10.30 -28.71 20.54
N ARG A 162 10.51 -29.52 21.59
CA ARG A 162 9.73 -29.55 22.84
C ARG A 162 10.27 -28.56 23.90
N ALA A 163 10.97 -27.52 23.49
CA ALA A 163 11.57 -26.48 24.35
C ALA A 163 11.23 -25.08 23.81
N GLU A 164 11.25 -24.05 24.67
CA GLU A 164 11.08 -22.65 24.26
C GLU A 164 12.31 -22.20 23.45
N MET A 165 12.15 -22.17 22.12
CA MET A 165 13.23 -21.86 21.15
C MET A 165 13.27 -20.39 20.72
N THR A 166 12.41 -19.56 21.30
CA THR A 166 12.37 -18.12 21.03
C THR A 166 12.78 -17.40 22.29
N THR A 167 13.90 -16.68 22.26
CA THR A 167 14.29 -15.86 23.43
C THR A 167 13.48 -14.56 23.45
N PRO A 168 13.25 -13.93 24.61
CA PRO A 168 12.59 -12.62 24.69
C PRO A 168 13.25 -11.56 23.80
N THR A 169 14.58 -11.56 23.71
CA THR A 169 15.38 -10.68 22.83
C THR A 169 15.14 -10.99 21.36
N GLY A 170 15.13 -12.27 20.97
CA GLY A 170 14.79 -12.68 19.60
C GLY A 170 13.39 -12.24 19.18
N ALA A 171 12.40 -12.39 20.06
CA ALA A 171 11.02 -11.96 19.81
C ALA A 171 10.86 -10.44 19.71
N SER A 172 11.55 -9.66 20.56
CA SER A 172 11.47 -8.20 20.57
C SER A 172 12.08 -7.57 19.32
N MET A 173 13.20 -8.12 18.86
CA MET A 173 13.84 -7.74 17.61
C MET A 173 12.94 -8.11 16.42
N LEU A 174 12.38 -9.32 16.39
CA LEU A 174 11.44 -9.74 15.35
C LEU A 174 10.24 -8.77 15.27
N ALA A 175 9.64 -8.41 16.41
CA ALA A 175 8.51 -7.47 16.46
C ALA A 175 8.89 -6.08 15.92
N SER A 176 10.12 -5.65 16.18
CA SER A 176 10.65 -4.35 15.72
C SER A 176 10.95 -4.34 14.24
N LEU A 177 11.19 -5.51 13.64
CA LEU A 177 11.34 -5.64 12.20
C LEU A 177 10.02 -5.53 11.42
N ARG A 178 8.89 -5.33 12.12
CA ARG A 178 7.52 -5.20 11.56
C ARG A 178 7.21 -6.22 10.46
N PRO A 179 7.33 -7.52 10.77
CA PRO A 179 7.56 -8.49 9.73
C PRO A 179 6.18 -9.00 9.25
N ALA A 180 5.91 -9.03 7.93
CA ALA A 180 4.66 -9.61 7.42
C ALA A 180 4.73 -11.15 7.45
N TYR A 181 3.76 -11.81 8.08
CA TYR A 181 3.73 -13.28 8.20
C TYR A 181 3.60 -13.98 6.84
N LEU A 182 4.41 -15.02 6.61
CA LEU A 182 4.37 -15.84 5.39
C LEU A 182 4.12 -17.32 5.72
N GLU A 183 2.96 -17.85 5.32
CA GLU A 183 2.65 -19.29 5.44
C GLU A 183 3.60 -20.18 4.64
N HIS A 184 4.19 -19.65 3.56
CA HIS A 184 5.06 -20.40 2.66
C HIS A 184 6.27 -19.55 2.30
N TYR A 185 7.40 -20.21 2.05
CA TYR A 185 8.61 -19.55 1.58
C TYR A 185 8.34 -18.85 0.23
N PRO A 186 8.51 -17.51 0.14
CA PRO A 186 8.13 -16.77 -1.04
C PRO A 186 9.07 -17.05 -2.22
N THR A 187 8.58 -16.83 -3.44
CA THR A 187 9.47 -16.85 -4.62
C THR A 187 10.35 -15.60 -4.61
N VAL A 188 11.62 -15.80 -4.25
CA VAL A 188 12.64 -14.75 -4.22
C VAL A 188 13.82 -15.14 -5.08
N GLN A 189 14.38 -14.16 -5.79
CA GLN A 189 15.74 -14.26 -6.29
C GLN A 189 16.67 -14.03 -5.10
N VAL A 190 17.32 -15.09 -4.65
CA VAL A 190 18.23 -15.05 -3.51
C VAL A 190 19.51 -14.32 -3.89
N ASP A 191 19.83 -13.26 -3.16
CA ASP A 191 21.08 -12.52 -3.33
C ASP A 191 22.12 -13.02 -2.29
N ARG A 192 21.72 -13.23 -1.03
CA ARG A 192 22.59 -13.75 0.05
C ARG A 192 21.82 -14.65 1.01
N VAL A 193 22.55 -15.56 1.66
CA VAL A 193 22.05 -16.42 2.75
C VAL A 193 23.07 -16.39 3.87
N GLY A 194 22.61 -16.28 5.11
CA GLY A 194 23.46 -16.42 6.29
C GLY A 194 22.85 -17.34 7.33
N TYR A 195 23.73 -18.00 8.06
CA TYR A 195 23.41 -18.95 9.10
C TYR A 195 24.05 -18.50 10.42
N GLY A 196 23.21 -18.24 11.43
CA GLY A 196 23.66 -17.89 12.78
C GLY A 196 23.40 -19.04 13.75
N ALA A 197 24.44 -19.50 14.44
CA ALA A 197 24.35 -20.57 15.42
C ALA A 197 24.02 -20.02 16.81
N GLY A 198 23.09 -20.67 17.50
CA GLY A 198 22.81 -20.38 18.90
C GLY A 198 23.81 -21.05 19.84
N THR A 199 23.87 -20.56 21.08
CA THR A 199 24.74 -21.07 22.14
C THR A 199 24.38 -22.48 22.63
N MET A 200 23.10 -22.84 22.63
CA MET A 200 22.63 -24.16 23.05
C MET A 200 22.98 -25.25 22.03
N GLU A 201 23.30 -26.45 22.52
CA GLU A 201 23.47 -27.65 21.68
C GLU A 201 22.31 -28.62 21.92
N PHE A 202 21.74 -29.14 20.83
CA PHE A 202 20.62 -30.08 20.87
C PHE A 202 20.97 -31.37 20.13
N ASP A 203 20.52 -32.50 20.67
CA ASP A 203 20.60 -33.79 20.00
C ASP A 203 19.52 -33.90 18.92
N GLY A 204 19.96 -34.06 17.66
CA GLY A 204 19.07 -34.42 16.55
C GLY A 204 18.62 -33.29 15.63
N PHE A 205 18.93 -32.02 15.93
CA PHE A 205 18.75 -30.90 14.99
C PHE A 205 19.77 -29.78 15.21
N ALA A 206 20.10 -29.05 14.13
CA ALA A 206 21.07 -27.97 14.18
C ALA A 206 20.46 -26.71 14.83
N ASN A 207 21.02 -26.23 15.94
CA ASN A 207 20.62 -24.96 16.55
C ASN A 207 21.11 -23.75 15.72
N VAL A 208 20.50 -23.53 14.56
CA VAL A 208 20.93 -22.53 13.57
C VAL A 208 19.71 -21.82 12.99
N LEU A 209 19.78 -20.50 12.94
CA LEU A 209 18.82 -19.63 12.28
C LEU A 209 19.32 -19.34 10.86
N LYS A 210 18.45 -19.56 9.88
CA LYS A 210 18.72 -19.20 8.49
C LYS A 210 18.05 -17.88 8.17
N VAL A 211 18.81 -16.94 7.64
CA VAL A 211 18.31 -15.67 7.11
C VAL A 211 18.67 -15.58 5.64
N VAL A 212 17.71 -15.16 4.83
CA VAL A 212 17.87 -15.05 3.37
C VAL A 212 17.51 -13.64 2.95
N ALA A 213 18.40 -13.02 2.21
CA ALA A 213 18.19 -11.70 1.64
C ALA A 213 18.10 -11.80 0.12
N GLY A 214 17.06 -11.23 -0.46
CA GLY A 214 16.81 -11.33 -1.90
C GLY A 214 15.79 -10.34 -2.43
N ARG A 215 15.47 -10.45 -3.72
CA ARG A 215 14.45 -9.64 -4.39
C ARG A 215 13.23 -10.48 -4.74
N ARG A 216 12.03 -9.95 -4.47
CA ARG A 216 10.77 -10.61 -4.84
C ARG A 216 10.67 -10.76 -6.36
N ALA A 217 10.41 -11.96 -6.82
CA ALA A 217 10.13 -12.21 -8.23
C ALA A 217 8.65 -11.90 -8.51
N THR A 218 8.37 -10.70 -9.04
CA THR A 218 7.10 -10.23 -9.68
C THR A 218 5.83 -10.01 -8.82
N GLU A 219 5.01 -9.04 -9.26
CA GLU A 219 3.75 -8.50 -8.70
C GLU A 219 2.53 -9.44 -8.72
N THR A 220 2.69 -10.75 -8.92
CA THR A 220 1.53 -11.64 -8.82
C THR A 220 1.11 -11.78 -7.37
N ILE A 221 -0.11 -11.34 -7.06
CA ILE A 221 -0.77 -11.65 -5.78
C ILE A 221 -0.96 -13.17 -5.75
N GLN A 222 -0.47 -13.81 -4.71
CA GLN A 222 -0.60 -15.24 -4.55
C GLN A 222 -1.34 -15.52 -3.27
N ASP A 223 -2.36 -16.36 -3.37
CA ASP A 223 -3.06 -16.89 -2.23
C ASP A 223 -3.13 -18.42 -2.29
N THR A 224 -3.68 -19.00 -1.24
CA THR A 224 -3.85 -20.43 -1.07
C THR A 224 -5.33 -20.76 -1.03
N VAL A 225 -5.69 -21.85 -1.69
CA VAL A 225 -7.05 -22.42 -1.63
C VAL A 225 -6.96 -23.88 -1.24
N HIS A 226 -7.99 -24.38 -0.58
CA HIS A 226 -8.20 -25.81 -0.37
C HIS A 226 -9.03 -26.37 -1.50
N ILE A 227 -8.65 -27.55 -1.95
CA ILE A 227 -9.42 -28.34 -2.90
C ILE A 227 -9.85 -29.61 -2.16
N LEU A 228 -11.15 -29.71 -1.92
CA LEU A 228 -11.81 -30.87 -1.31
C LEU A 228 -12.32 -31.76 -2.43
N GLU A 229 -11.95 -33.03 -2.44
CA GLU A 229 -12.25 -33.93 -3.54
C GLU A 229 -12.74 -35.29 -3.02
N THR A 230 -13.87 -35.76 -3.54
CA THR A 230 -14.41 -37.08 -3.18
C THR A 230 -15.04 -37.77 -4.39
N ASN A 231 -15.13 -39.09 -4.30
CA ASN A 231 -15.77 -39.93 -5.30
C ASN A 231 -17.07 -40.46 -4.69
N VAL A 232 -18.18 -40.26 -5.37
CA VAL A 232 -19.50 -40.70 -4.92
C VAL A 232 -20.15 -41.61 -5.96
N ASP A 233 -20.56 -42.80 -5.53
CA ASP A 233 -21.38 -43.75 -6.27
C ASP A 233 -22.82 -43.77 -5.72
N ASP A 234 -23.77 -44.19 -6.54
CA ASP A 234 -25.19 -44.32 -6.17
C ASP A 234 -25.89 -43.02 -5.68
N VAL A 235 -25.32 -41.85 -5.96
CA VAL A 235 -25.93 -40.53 -5.71
C VAL A 235 -26.69 -40.06 -6.95
N SER A 236 -27.94 -39.63 -6.78
CA SER A 236 -28.78 -39.14 -7.88
C SER A 236 -28.35 -37.77 -8.39
N GLY A 237 -28.71 -37.44 -9.63
CA GLY A 237 -28.41 -36.13 -10.22
C GLY A 237 -29.08 -34.97 -9.47
N GLU A 238 -30.27 -35.19 -8.93
CA GLU A 238 -31.00 -34.22 -8.11
C GLU A 238 -30.26 -33.93 -6.81
N LEU A 239 -29.78 -34.97 -6.11
CA LEU A 239 -29.01 -34.81 -4.88
C LEU A 239 -27.67 -34.12 -5.15
N LEU A 240 -27.01 -34.43 -6.26
CA LEU A 240 -25.81 -33.70 -6.70
C LEU A 240 -26.09 -32.22 -6.95
N GLY A 241 -27.22 -31.89 -7.59
CA GLY A 241 -27.65 -30.51 -7.80
C GLY A 241 -27.83 -29.75 -6.48
N VAL A 242 -28.58 -30.34 -5.53
CA VAL A 242 -28.80 -29.76 -4.19
C VAL A 242 -27.48 -29.60 -3.44
N THR A 243 -26.60 -30.60 -3.51
CA THR A 243 -25.28 -30.56 -2.87
C THR A 243 -24.44 -29.40 -3.39
N VAL A 244 -24.41 -29.19 -4.71
CA VAL A 244 -23.69 -28.08 -5.34
C VAL A 244 -24.22 -26.74 -4.86
N GLU A 245 -25.54 -26.54 -4.86
CA GLU A 245 -26.17 -25.29 -4.40
C GLU A 245 -25.83 -24.99 -2.95
N ARG A 246 -25.98 -25.98 -2.05
CA ARG A 246 -25.69 -25.82 -0.62
C ARG A 246 -24.21 -25.54 -0.35
N LEU A 247 -23.29 -26.19 -1.07
CA LEU A 247 -21.86 -25.93 -0.95
C LEU A 247 -21.51 -24.50 -1.39
N MET A 248 -22.10 -24.02 -2.49
CA MET A 248 -21.92 -22.64 -2.95
C MET A 248 -22.47 -21.63 -1.94
N GLU A 249 -23.66 -21.87 -1.38
CA GLU A 249 -24.26 -21.03 -0.33
C GLU A 249 -23.43 -21.00 0.97
N ALA A 250 -22.79 -22.13 1.32
CA ALA A 250 -21.90 -22.25 2.47
C ALA A 250 -20.50 -21.63 2.25
N GLY A 251 -20.25 -21.01 1.10
CA GLY A 251 -19.02 -20.27 0.82
C GLY A 251 -17.95 -21.05 0.05
N ALA A 252 -18.32 -22.11 -0.67
CA ALA A 252 -17.45 -22.66 -1.70
C ALA A 252 -17.20 -21.61 -2.79
N ARG A 253 -15.95 -21.49 -3.24
CA ARG A 253 -15.59 -20.60 -4.37
C ARG A 253 -16.00 -21.20 -5.71
N ASP A 254 -15.93 -22.52 -5.82
CA ASP A 254 -16.33 -23.27 -7.00
C ASP A 254 -16.63 -24.72 -6.63
N VAL A 255 -17.54 -25.35 -7.36
CA VAL A 255 -17.87 -26.77 -7.22
C VAL A 255 -18.01 -27.39 -8.60
N THR A 256 -17.22 -28.42 -8.87
CA THR A 256 -17.23 -29.16 -10.14
C THR A 256 -17.61 -30.62 -9.90
N VAL A 257 -18.49 -31.16 -10.75
CA VAL A 257 -18.88 -32.58 -10.74
C VAL A 257 -18.47 -33.22 -12.06
N VAL A 258 -17.58 -34.20 -12.01
CA VAL A 258 -17.08 -34.92 -13.19
C VAL A 258 -17.56 -36.38 -13.16
N PRO A 259 -18.35 -36.85 -14.15
CA PRO A 259 -18.74 -38.24 -14.23
C PRO A 259 -17.56 -39.11 -14.66
N GLY A 260 -17.48 -40.34 -14.15
CA GLY A 260 -16.44 -41.29 -14.47
C GLY A 260 -16.81 -42.74 -14.13
N LEU A 261 -15.84 -43.63 -14.35
CA LEU A 261 -15.92 -45.03 -13.96
C LEU A 261 -14.83 -45.34 -12.94
N THR A 262 -15.17 -46.08 -11.89
CA THR A 262 -14.22 -46.52 -10.87
C THR A 262 -14.07 -48.04 -10.85
N LYS A 263 -13.48 -48.58 -9.77
CA LYS A 263 -13.21 -50.01 -9.60
C LYS A 263 -14.45 -50.84 -9.96
N LYS A 264 -14.22 -51.95 -10.68
CA LYS A 264 -15.28 -52.87 -11.15
C LYS A 264 -16.29 -52.21 -12.12
N GLY A 265 -15.89 -51.14 -12.81
CA GLY A 265 -16.71 -50.50 -13.84
C GLY A 265 -17.92 -49.74 -13.30
N ARG A 266 -17.89 -49.34 -12.01
CA ARG A 266 -19.00 -48.63 -11.38
C ARG A 266 -19.04 -47.18 -11.84
N PRO A 267 -20.19 -46.67 -12.33
CA PRO A 267 -20.41 -45.24 -12.51
C PRO A 267 -20.19 -44.49 -11.21
N THR A 268 -19.50 -43.36 -11.27
CA THR A 268 -19.16 -42.55 -10.09
C THR A 268 -19.04 -41.09 -10.53
N ASN A 269 -19.35 -40.17 -9.62
CA ASN A 269 -19.10 -38.75 -9.82
C ASN A 269 -17.94 -38.31 -8.92
N VAL A 270 -16.99 -37.57 -9.47
CA VAL A 270 -15.94 -36.89 -8.71
C VAL A 270 -16.40 -35.48 -8.42
N ILE A 271 -16.63 -35.17 -7.15
CA ILE A 271 -16.98 -33.83 -6.69
C ILE A 271 -15.69 -33.14 -6.25
N THR A 272 -15.43 -31.97 -6.80
CA THR A 272 -14.29 -31.11 -6.44
C THR A 272 -14.83 -29.76 -5.95
N VAL A 273 -14.48 -29.39 -4.74
CA VAL A 273 -14.86 -28.11 -4.10
C VAL A 273 -13.61 -27.28 -3.90
N ILE A 274 -13.59 -26.05 -4.40
CA ILE A 274 -12.52 -25.08 -4.13
C ILE A 274 -13.02 -24.12 -3.06
N CYS A 275 -12.26 -23.95 -1.98
CA CYS A 275 -12.65 -23.08 -0.87
C CYS A 275 -11.45 -22.42 -0.18
N ASP A 276 -11.75 -21.47 0.69
CA ASP A 276 -10.75 -20.86 1.57
C ASP A 276 -10.46 -21.77 2.77
N HIS A 277 -9.32 -21.54 3.43
CA HIS A 277 -8.94 -22.32 4.62
C HIS A 277 -9.99 -22.23 5.73
N ALA A 278 -10.55 -21.04 5.96
CA ALA A 278 -11.54 -20.81 7.01
C ALA A 278 -12.86 -21.56 6.80
N SER A 279 -13.23 -21.88 5.56
CA SER A 279 -14.48 -22.59 5.25
C SER A 279 -14.30 -24.09 5.00
N ALA A 280 -13.05 -24.60 5.01
CA ALA A 280 -12.75 -25.97 4.64
C ALA A 280 -13.46 -27.02 5.52
N ASP A 281 -13.40 -26.88 6.85
CA ASP A 281 -13.99 -27.86 7.77
C ASP A 281 -15.52 -27.89 7.67
N LEU A 282 -16.15 -26.73 7.53
CA LEU A 282 -17.60 -26.61 7.33
C LEU A 282 -18.03 -27.30 6.04
N LEU A 283 -17.35 -27.00 4.93
CA LEU A 283 -17.67 -27.56 3.61
C LEU A 283 -17.37 -29.05 3.52
N LEU A 284 -16.34 -29.52 4.21
CA LEU A 284 -16.03 -30.95 4.33
C LEU A 284 -17.18 -31.68 5.05
N GLY A 285 -17.64 -31.15 6.18
CA GLY A 285 -18.78 -31.69 6.92
C GLY A 285 -20.05 -31.76 6.07
N LEU A 286 -20.36 -30.65 5.38
CA LEU A 286 -21.53 -30.57 4.49
C LEU A 286 -21.43 -31.57 3.33
N LEU A 287 -20.27 -31.69 2.70
CA LEU A 287 -20.05 -32.63 1.61
C LEU A 287 -20.24 -34.08 2.07
N MET A 288 -19.79 -34.43 3.27
CA MET A 288 -19.98 -35.77 3.85
C MET A 288 -21.44 -36.04 4.21
N GLU A 289 -22.14 -35.05 4.80
CA GLU A 289 -23.54 -35.16 5.17
C GLU A 289 -24.45 -35.36 3.95
N GLU A 290 -24.30 -34.53 2.91
CA GLU A 290 -25.18 -34.55 1.75
C GLU A 290 -24.96 -35.78 0.86
N THR A 291 -23.71 -36.22 0.72
CA THR A 291 -23.35 -37.29 -0.23
C THR A 291 -23.23 -38.66 0.43
N GLY A 292 -23.14 -38.72 1.76
CA GLY A 292 -22.88 -39.95 2.50
C GLY A 292 -21.46 -40.52 2.29
N THR A 293 -20.55 -39.75 1.70
CA THR A 293 -19.18 -40.22 1.49
C THR A 293 -18.46 -40.44 2.81
N LEU A 294 -17.66 -41.51 2.87
CA LEU A 294 -16.87 -41.86 4.06
C LEU A 294 -15.54 -41.09 4.13
N GLY A 295 -15.16 -40.36 3.08
CA GLY A 295 -13.89 -39.65 3.07
C GLY A 295 -13.78 -38.60 1.96
N VAL A 296 -13.08 -37.52 2.30
CA VAL A 296 -12.80 -36.40 1.41
C VAL A 296 -11.28 -36.19 1.41
N ARG A 297 -10.69 -36.08 0.23
CA ARG A 297 -9.27 -35.72 0.06
C ARG A 297 -9.15 -34.20 0.12
N VAL A 298 -8.25 -33.70 0.97
CA VAL A 298 -7.95 -32.27 1.09
C VAL A 298 -6.57 -32.02 0.52
N ARG A 299 -6.46 -31.08 -0.42
CA ARG A 299 -5.17 -30.59 -0.90
C ARG A 299 -5.14 -29.07 -0.81
N THR A 300 -4.02 -28.52 -0.33
CA THR A 300 -3.76 -27.09 -0.40
C THR A 300 -3.06 -26.80 -1.72
N SER A 301 -3.60 -25.85 -2.49
CA SER A 301 -3.05 -25.45 -3.78
C SER A 301 -2.72 -23.96 -3.79
N ARG A 302 -1.55 -23.62 -4.34
CA ARG A 302 -1.19 -22.24 -4.64
C ARG A 302 -2.06 -21.74 -5.78
N ARG A 303 -2.61 -20.54 -5.65
CA ARG A 303 -3.34 -19.85 -6.70
C ARG A 303 -2.65 -18.53 -6.98
N VAL A 304 -2.30 -18.35 -8.25
CA VAL A 304 -1.72 -17.11 -8.75
C VAL A 304 -2.87 -16.25 -9.24
N LEU A 305 -3.10 -15.13 -8.56
CA LEU A 305 -4.14 -14.19 -8.91
C LEU A 305 -3.58 -13.09 -9.81
N SER A 306 -4.35 -12.76 -10.85
CA SER A 306 -4.24 -11.46 -11.48
C SER A 306 -4.97 -10.45 -10.59
N ALA A 307 -4.39 -9.28 -10.38
CA ALA A 307 -5.12 -8.15 -9.83
C ALA A 307 -6.37 -7.89 -10.69
N ARG A 308 -7.54 -7.83 -10.05
CA ARG A 308 -8.81 -7.47 -10.69
C ARG A 308 -9.47 -6.37 -9.88
N GLN A 309 -9.98 -5.36 -10.56
CA GLN A 309 -10.76 -4.30 -9.94
C GLN A 309 -12.22 -4.49 -10.33
N ALA A 310 -13.08 -4.66 -9.32
CA ALA A 310 -14.52 -4.66 -9.52
C ALA A 310 -15.01 -3.22 -9.70
N GLY A 311 -15.95 -3.02 -10.62
CA GLY A 311 -16.58 -1.74 -10.87
C GLY A 311 -18.07 -1.90 -11.19
N THR A 312 -18.78 -0.80 -11.11
CA THR A 312 -20.19 -0.68 -11.54
C THR A 312 -20.31 0.40 -12.61
N ALA A 313 -21.20 0.15 -13.55
CA ALA A 313 -21.55 1.07 -14.62
C ALA A 313 -23.08 1.22 -14.67
N ASP A 314 -23.55 2.46 -14.65
CA ASP A 314 -24.93 2.77 -14.99
C ASP A 314 -25.04 2.81 -16.51
N ILE A 315 -25.90 1.94 -17.05
CA ILE A 315 -26.09 1.71 -18.47
C ILE A 315 -27.56 1.95 -18.83
N SER A 316 -27.82 2.32 -20.07
CA SER A 316 -29.18 2.49 -20.59
C SER A 316 -29.38 1.66 -21.85
N ILE A 317 -30.33 0.74 -21.82
CA ILE A 317 -30.69 -0.11 -22.97
C ILE A 317 -32.18 0.05 -23.21
N ASP A 318 -32.55 0.39 -24.45
CA ASP A 318 -33.94 0.63 -24.87
C ASP A 318 -34.69 1.67 -24.01
N GLY A 319 -33.96 2.69 -23.52
CA GLY A 319 -34.52 3.75 -22.68
C GLY A 319 -34.74 3.36 -21.22
N GLN A 320 -34.37 2.14 -20.81
CA GLN A 320 -34.40 1.68 -19.43
C GLN A 320 -33.01 1.71 -18.82
N GLY A 321 -32.90 2.25 -17.60
CA GLY A 321 -31.64 2.30 -16.84
C GLY A 321 -31.38 1.01 -16.07
N PHE A 322 -30.15 0.52 -16.12
CA PHE A 322 -29.68 -0.62 -15.33
C PHE A 322 -28.30 -0.33 -14.75
N THR A 323 -27.98 -0.93 -13.61
CA THR A 323 -26.59 -0.99 -13.12
C THR A 323 -26.01 -2.34 -13.49
N ALA A 324 -24.84 -2.35 -14.14
CA ALA A 324 -24.11 -3.55 -14.49
C ALA A 324 -22.75 -3.58 -13.78
N ARG A 325 -22.44 -4.71 -13.14
CA ARG A 325 -21.11 -4.95 -12.54
C ARG A 325 -20.14 -5.45 -13.61
N TYR A 326 -18.87 -5.10 -13.44
CA TYR A 326 -17.78 -5.57 -14.29
C TYR A 326 -16.48 -5.74 -13.51
N GLN A 327 -15.58 -6.54 -14.06
CA GLN A 327 -14.21 -6.75 -13.54
C GLN A 327 -13.20 -6.34 -14.60
N VAL A 328 -12.22 -5.50 -14.24
CA VAL A 328 -11.08 -5.12 -15.09
C VAL A 328 -9.90 -6.02 -14.78
N HIS A 329 -9.23 -6.55 -15.81
CA HIS A 329 -8.09 -7.47 -15.69
C HIS A 329 -6.77 -6.76 -16.02
N GLY A 330 -5.95 -6.53 -14.99
CA GLY A 330 -4.63 -5.90 -15.12
C GLY A 330 -4.66 -4.54 -15.84
N SER A 331 -3.51 -4.11 -16.36
CA SER A 331 -3.32 -2.84 -17.08
C SER A 331 -3.79 -2.85 -18.54
N SER A 332 -4.33 -3.98 -19.03
CA SER A 332 -4.63 -4.20 -20.45
C SER A 332 -5.94 -3.57 -20.95
N GLY A 333 -6.71 -2.90 -20.09
CA GLY A 333 -8.04 -2.36 -20.41
C GLY A 333 -9.09 -3.45 -20.74
N ARG A 334 -8.74 -4.73 -20.63
CA ARG A 334 -9.68 -5.85 -20.80
C ARG A 334 -10.57 -5.95 -19.58
N PHE A 335 -11.88 -5.93 -19.81
CA PHE A 335 -12.88 -6.12 -18.76
C PHE A 335 -13.90 -7.18 -19.16
N LYS A 336 -14.59 -7.71 -18.15
CA LYS A 336 -15.70 -8.66 -18.29
C LYS A 336 -16.89 -8.17 -17.45
N ALA A 337 -18.06 -8.05 -18.07
CA ALA A 337 -19.30 -7.77 -17.36
C ALA A 337 -19.82 -9.03 -16.65
N GLU A 338 -20.50 -8.84 -15.51
CA GLU A 338 -21.06 -9.96 -14.74
C GLU A 338 -22.22 -10.64 -15.46
N SER A 339 -22.18 -11.97 -15.52
CA SER A 339 -23.11 -12.76 -16.35
C SER A 339 -24.55 -12.67 -15.87
N ASP A 340 -24.75 -12.52 -14.55
CA ASP A 340 -26.08 -12.40 -13.96
C ASP A 340 -26.72 -11.05 -14.23
N ASP A 341 -25.91 -9.99 -14.33
CA ASP A 341 -26.41 -8.67 -14.75
C ASP A 341 -26.79 -8.68 -16.23
N ILE A 342 -26.00 -9.33 -17.09
CA ILE A 342 -26.37 -9.53 -18.51
C ILE A 342 -27.69 -10.30 -18.63
N ARG A 343 -27.87 -11.39 -17.86
CA ARG A 343 -29.12 -12.16 -17.82
C ARG A 343 -30.30 -11.30 -17.38
N ARG A 344 -30.16 -10.56 -16.28
CA ARG A 344 -31.22 -9.69 -15.75
C ARG A 344 -31.66 -8.65 -16.78
N VAL A 345 -30.69 -7.99 -17.44
CA VAL A 345 -30.96 -6.98 -18.46
C VAL A 345 -31.56 -7.60 -19.73
N SER A 346 -31.07 -8.77 -20.14
CA SER A 346 -31.59 -9.52 -21.30
C SER A 346 -33.06 -9.88 -21.09
N SER A 347 -33.42 -10.39 -19.90
CA SER A 347 -34.81 -10.70 -19.54
C SER A 347 -35.71 -9.46 -19.49
N ALA A 348 -35.21 -8.33 -18.97
CA ALA A 348 -35.98 -7.09 -18.86
C ALA A 348 -36.23 -6.40 -20.22
N THR A 349 -35.28 -6.53 -21.15
CA THR A 349 -35.31 -5.86 -22.47
C THR A 349 -35.86 -6.75 -23.58
N GLY A 350 -35.98 -8.06 -23.35
CA GLY A 350 -36.38 -9.04 -24.37
C GLY A 350 -35.32 -9.32 -25.44
N ARG A 351 -34.07 -8.85 -25.23
CA ARG A 351 -32.95 -9.08 -26.15
C ARG A 351 -32.23 -10.39 -25.87
N SER A 352 -31.54 -10.94 -26.88
CA SER A 352 -30.68 -12.11 -26.69
C SER A 352 -29.51 -11.80 -25.74
N PHE A 353 -28.99 -12.84 -25.06
CA PHE A 353 -27.84 -12.69 -24.17
C PHE A 353 -26.64 -12.07 -24.88
N GLY A 354 -26.32 -12.54 -26.10
CA GLY A 354 -25.17 -12.03 -26.87
C GLY A 354 -25.31 -10.56 -27.25
N THR A 355 -26.48 -10.14 -27.75
CA THR A 355 -26.76 -8.73 -28.05
C THR A 355 -26.70 -7.86 -26.80
N THR A 356 -27.21 -8.37 -25.68
CA THR A 356 -27.17 -7.66 -24.40
C THR A 356 -25.73 -7.48 -23.91
N GLU A 357 -24.92 -8.54 -23.97
CA GLU A 357 -23.50 -8.48 -23.61
C GLU A 357 -22.75 -7.41 -24.43
N GLU A 358 -22.96 -7.37 -25.74
CA GLU A 358 -22.33 -6.37 -26.62
C GLU A 358 -22.70 -4.93 -26.24
N LEU A 359 -23.99 -4.66 -25.99
CA LEU A 359 -24.47 -3.33 -25.61
C LEU A 359 -23.92 -2.89 -24.24
N ILE A 360 -23.91 -3.80 -23.27
CA ILE A 360 -23.34 -3.57 -21.95
C ILE A 360 -21.84 -3.30 -22.06
N ARG A 361 -21.11 -4.13 -22.84
CA ARG A 361 -19.67 -3.92 -23.08
C ARG A 361 -19.39 -2.59 -23.77
N ALA A 362 -20.18 -2.18 -24.77
CA ALA A 362 -19.95 -0.93 -25.47
C ALA A 362 -20.06 0.29 -24.53
N GLN A 363 -21.05 0.29 -23.63
CA GLN A 363 -21.23 1.37 -22.66
C GLN A 363 -20.20 1.34 -21.54
N ILE A 364 -19.87 0.16 -21.00
CA ILE A 364 -18.78 0.03 -20.02
C ILE A 364 -17.44 0.46 -20.63
N ARG A 365 -17.17 0.10 -21.89
CA ARG A 365 -15.97 0.55 -22.60
C ARG A 365 -15.94 2.07 -22.72
N LYS A 366 -17.04 2.69 -23.11
CA LYS A 366 -17.15 4.16 -23.15
C LYS A 366 -16.89 4.79 -21.77
N ILE A 367 -17.47 4.24 -20.70
CA ILE A 367 -17.26 4.70 -19.32
C ILE A 367 -15.80 4.49 -18.88
N LEU A 368 -15.18 3.37 -19.24
CA LEU A 368 -13.78 3.08 -18.92
C LEU A 368 -12.82 3.97 -19.72
N ASP A 369 -13.12 4.24 -20.99
CA ASP A 369 -12.37 5.15 -21.84
C ASP A 369 -12.54 6.62 -21.37
N GLU A 370 -13.72 6.99 -20.87
CA GLU A 370 -14.01 8.29 -20.23
C GLU A 370 -13.38 8.41 -18.82
N ARG A 371 -13.21 7.30 -18.09
CA ARG A 371 -12.55 7.23 -16.76
C ARG A 371 -11.02 7.08 -16.83
N ALA A 372 -10.43 6.82 -17.99
CA ALA A 372 -8.99 6.52 -18.14
C ALA A 372 -8.06 7.74 -18.19
N VAL A 373 -8.52 8.97 -17.90
CA VAL A 373 -7.68 10.17 -18.09
C VAL A 373 -7.91 11.22 -17.01
N SER A 374 -7.07 11.20 -15.96
CA SER A 374 -7.10 12.24 -14.94
C SER A 374 -5.85 12.37 -14.05
N GLY A 375 -4.62 12.26 -14.57
CA GLY A 375 -3.36 12.53 -13.82
C GLY A 375 -2.63 13.74 -14.41
N GLY A 376 -2.09 14.67 -13.61
CA GLY A 376 -1.39 15.85 -14.15
C GLY A 376 -0.11 15.45 -14.93
N VAL A 377 0.10 16.00 -16.12
CA VAL A 377 1.23 15.62 -17.00
C VAL A 377 2.61 15.94 -16.39
N ASP A 378 2.71 17.02 -15.61
CA ASP A 378 3.98 17.49 -15.07
C ASP A 378 4.53 16.56 -13.98
N SER A 379 3.69 16.21 -12.99
CA SER A 379 4.07 15.28 -11.93
C SER A 379 4.27 13.86 -12.45
N ALA A 380 3.54 13.47 -13.50
CA ALA A 380 3.74 12.19 -14.17
C ALA A 380 5.13 12.09 -14.82
N LEU A 381 5.57 13.15 -15.51
CA LEU A 381 6.89 13.18 -16.13
C LEU A 381 8.02 13.16 -15.07
N VAL A 382 7.86 13.89 -13.97
CA VAL A 382 8.83 13.86 -12.86
C VAL A 382 8.89 12.49 -12.20
N ALA A 383 7.74 11.85 -11.94
CA ALA A 383 7.70 10.50 -11.40
C ALA A 383 8.36 9.49 -12.35
N TYR A 384 8.11 9.61 -13.66
CA TYR A 384 8.75 8.78 -14.68
C TYR A 384 10.27 8.99 -14.67
N ALA A 385 10.74 10.24 -14.69
CA ALA A 385 12.17 10.55 -14.68
C ALA A 385 12.86 10.05 -13.39
N ALA A 386 12.21 10.21 -12.24
CA ALA A 386 12.71 9.70 -10.97
C ALA A 386 12.82 8.18 -10.97
N HIS A 387 11.80 7.47 -11.48
CA HIS A 387 11.82 6.01 -11.57
C HIS A 387 12.81 5.50 -12.61
N ALA A 388 12.93 6.18 -13.75
CA ALA A 388 13.92 5.85 -14.77
C ALA A 388 15.36 6.01 -14.25
N ALA A 389 15.62 7.00 -13.39
CA ALA A 389 16.93 7.26 -12.81
C ALA A 389 17.27 6.40 -11.59
N LEU A 390 16.29 6.15 -10.71
CA LEU A 390 16.49 5.56 -9.37
C LEU A 390 15.84 4.19 -9.18
N GLY A 391 14.98 3.75 -10.11
CA GLY A 391 14.26 2.47 -10.00
C GLY A 391 13.42 2.37 -8.73
N SER A 392 13.63 1.31 -7.95
CA SER A 392 12.91 1.05 -6.71
C SER A 392 13.18 2.03 -5.58
N ASP A 393 14.22 2.87 -5.70
CA ASP A 393 14.57 3.88 -4.70
C ASP A 393 13.80 5.20 -4.92
N SER A 394 12.78 5.17 -5.80
CA SER A 394 11.83 6.25 -6.03
C SER A 394 10.43 5.84 -5.62
N ALA A 395 9.67 6.80 -5.09
CA ALA A 395 8.27 6.64 -4.79
C ALA A 395 7.48 7.89 -5.18
N ALA A 396 6.21 7.69 -5.54
CA ALA A 396 5.24 8.73 -5.77
C ALA A 396 4.29 8.84 -4.59
N LEU A 397 4.00 10.07 -4.17
CA LEU A 397 3.02 10.39 -3.14
C LEU A 397 1.88 11.19 -3.76
N THR A 398 0.63 10.76 -3.56
CA THR A 398 -0.56 11.55 -3.89
C THR A 398 -1.29 11.96 -2.63
N ALA A 399 -1.59 13.25 -2.52
CA ALA A 399 -2.42 13.79 -1.46
C ALA A 399 -3.88 13.81 -1.88
N ASP A 400 -4.69 12.99 -1.21
CA ASP A 400 -6.15 13.05 -1.28
C ASP A 400 -6.66 13.99 -0.18
N TYR A 401 -6.92 15.24 -0.54
CA TYR A 401 -7.33 16.29 0.39
C TYR A 401 -8.85 16.37 0.61
N LYS A 402 -9.61 15.28 0.34
CA LYS A 402 -11.09 15.18 0.35
C LYS A 402 -11.83 16.15 -0.59
N THR A 403 -11.11 17.03 -1.25
CA THR A 403 -11.59 17.98 -2.26
C THR A 403 -10.94 17.72 -3.63
N LEU A 404 -10.15 16.64 -3.72
CA LEU A 404 -9.63 16.08 -4.96
C LEU A 404 -10.73 15.21 -5.58
N SER A 405 -10.96 15.35 -6.89
CA SER A 405 -11.95 14.48 -7.54
C SER A 405 -11.46 13.03 -7.56
N GLN A 406 -12.38 12.07 -7.46
CA GLN A 406 -12.04 10.64 -7.48
C GLN A 406 -11.31 10.26 -8.78
N ASP A 407 -11.71 10.87 -9.89
CA ASP A 407 -11.03 10.73 -11.17
C ASP A 407 -9.55 11.10 -11.05
N GLU A 408 -9.22 12.23 -10.40
CA GLU A 408 -7.82 12.67 -10.27
C GLU A 408 -6.94 11.70 -9.49
N LEU A 409 -7.51 11.09 -8.46
CA LEU A 409 -6.84 10.07 -7.67
C LEU A 409 -6.63 8.77 -8.47
N ASP A 410 -7.65 8.31 -9.19
CA ASP A 410 -7.59 7.06 -9.94
C ASP A 410 -6.58 7.10 -11.07
N SER A 411 -6.46 8.24 -11.75
CA SER A 411 -5.47 8.35 -12.80
C SER A 411 -4.06 8.63 -12.28
N ALA A 412 -3.89 9.24 -11.11
CA ALA A 412 -2.59 9.24 -10.44
C ALA A 412 -2.12 7.79 -10.14
N ARG A 413 -3.02 6.92 -9.67
CA ARG A 413 -2.74 5.49 -9.48
C ARG A 413 -2.39 4.79 -10.80
N GLN A 414 -3.15 5.06 -11.85
CA GLN A 414 -2.90 4.49 -13.18
C GLN A 414 -1.53 4.90 -13.74
N VAL A 415 -1.17 6.18 -13.65
CA VAL A 415 0.14 6.68 -14.09
C VAL A 415 1.26 6.04 -13.29
N CYS A 416 1.14 5.97 -11.97
CA CYS A 416 2.18 5.34 -11.16
C CYS A 416 2.33 3.85 -11.48
N SER A 417 1.22 3.14 -11.67
CA SER A 417 1.22 1.74 -12.12
C SER A 417 1.83 1.57 -13.51
N GLN A 418 1.58 2.50 -14.43
CA GLN A 418 2.20 2.50 -15.76
C GLN A 418 3.71 2.68 -15.68
N ILE A 419 4.19 3.57 -14.80
CA ILE A 419 5.61 3.84 -14.60
C ILE A 419 6.29 2.67 -13.88
N GLY A 420 5.57 1.93 -13.03
CA GLY A 420 6.14 0.93 -12.12
C GLY A 420 6.71 1.52 -10.83
N ILE A 421 6.40 2.78 -10.54
CA ILE A 421 6.85 3.48 -9.33
C ILE A 421 5.94 3.12 -8.14
N GLN A 422 6.54 2.90 -6.97
CA GLN A 422 5.79 2.70 -5.74
C GLN A 422 4.89 3.91 -5.48
N HIS A 423 3.61 3.68 -5.23
CA HIS A 423 2.63 4.75 -5.04
C HIS A 423 1.99 4.68 -3.66
N THR A 424 2.07 5.79 -2.92
CA THR A 424 1.37 5.95 -1.65
C THR A 424 0.36 7.08 -1.76
N VAL A 425 -0.83 6.87 -1.19
CA VAL A 425 -1.87 7.89 -1.07
C VAL A 425 -2.00 8.29 0.39
N ILE A 426 -1.89 9.58 0.68
CA ILE A 426 -2.17 10.14 2.01
C ILE A 426 -3.49 10.90 1.96
N SER A 427 -4.34 10.70 2.97
CA SER A 427 -5.62 11.40 3.07
C SER A 427 -5.57 12.43 4.20
N TYR A 428 -5.98 13.67 3.90
CA TYR A 428 -6.19 14.72 4.89
C TYR A 428 -7.28 15.69 4.41
N SER A 429 -7.64 16.68 5.23
CA SER A 429 -8.63 17.69 4.86
C SER A 429 -7.96 19.06 4.93
N GLU A 430 -7.95 19.79 3.80
CA GLU A 430 -7.53 21.19 3.79
C GLU A 430 -8.49 22.09 4.57
N LEU A 431 -9.73 21.63 4.75
CA LEU A 431 -10.75 22.32 5.55
C LEU A 431 -10.43 22.31 7.05
N ASP A 432 -9.43 21.56 7.49
CA ASP A 432 -8.97 21.55 8.88
C ASP A 432 -8.03 22.74 9.17
N ASP A 433 -7.63 23.49 8.13
CA ASP A 433 -6.77 24.68 8.24
C ASP A 433 -7.58 25.98 8.16
N GLU A 434 -7.61 26.77 9.23
CA GLU A 434 -8.24 28.09 9.20
C GLU A 434 -7.61 29.03 8.16
N GLY A 435 -6.30 28.92 7.89
CA GLY A 435 -5.62 29.72 6.87
C GLY A 435 -6.04 29.36 5.45
N PHE A 436 -6.39 28.10 5.19
CA PHE A 436 -6.98 27.70 3.91
C PHE A 436 -8.45 28.11 3.81
N VAL A 437 -9.21 27.84 4.88
CA VAL A 437 -10.64 28.07 4.96
C VAL A 437 -10.99 29.55 4.88
N ALA A 438 -10.14 30.45 5.38
CA ALA A 438 -10.31 31.91 5.24
C ALA A 438 -10.32 32.40 3.79
N ASN A 439 -9.70 31.64 2.86
CA ASN A 439 -9.71 31.91 1.43
C ASN A 439 -9.18 33.31 1.06
N ASP A 440 -8.09 33.74 1.67
CA ASP A 440 -7.42 34.99 1.32
C ASP A 440 -6.38 34.79 0.20
N ARG A 441 -5.53 35.80 0.00
CA ARG A 441 -4.43 35.77 -0.97
C ARG A 441 -3.35 34.71 -0.66
N ASP A 442 -3.25 34.29 0.60
CA ASP A 442 -2.25 33.36 1.12
C ASP A 442 -2.80 31.93 1.27
N ARG A 443 -4.07 31.66 0.92
CA ARG A 443 -4.67 30.31 0.88
C ARG A 443 -3.75 29.25 0.26
N CYS A 444 -3.13 29.57 -0.89
CA CYS A 444 -2.23 28.65 -1.59
C CYS A 444 -0.95 28.39 -0.78
N PHE A 445 -0.45 29.36 -0.01
CA PHE A 445 0.66 29.18 0.92
C PHE A 445 0.31 28.16 1.99
N HIS A 446 -0.84 28.33 2.66
CA HIS A 446 -1.30 27.44 3.73
C HIS A 446 -1.52 26.00 3.24
N CYS A 447 -2.24 25.84 2.13
CA CYS A 447 -2.44 24.55 1.45
C CYS A 447 -1.10 23.86 1.13
N ARG A 448 -0.14 24.58 0.54
CA ARG A 448 1.16 24.00 0.16
C ARG A 448 2.09 23.77 1.35
N THR A 449 1.97 24.55 2.43
CA THR A 449 2.67 24.33 3.70
C THR A 449 2.21 23.02 4.33
N GLN A 450 0.89 22.78 4.36
CA GLN A 450 0.31 21.52 4.82
C GLN A 450 0.79 20.30 4.03
N LEU A 451 0.87 20.45 2.71
CA LEU A 451 1.40 19.41 1.82
C LEU A 451 2.90 19.20 2.06
N GLY A 452 3.68 20.28 2.14
CA GLY A 452 5.13 20.25 2.37
C GLY A 452 5.50 19.53 3.68
N ARG A 453 4.80 19.83 4.77
CA ARG A 453 4.99 19.14 6.07
C ARG A 453 4.78 17.62 5.95
N ARG A 454 3.73 17.20 5.23
CA ARG A 454 3.40 15.78 5.04
C ARG A 454 4.36 15.09 4.08
N LEU A 455 4.79 15.77 3.02
CA LEU A 455 5.84 15.30 2.12
C LEU A 455 7.16 15.09 2.88
N GLN A 456 7.53 16.00 3.78
CA GLN A 456 8.74 15.86 4.59
C GLN A 456 8.62 14.71 5.60
N GLN A 457 7.44 14.54 6.23
CA GLN A 457 7.17 13.41 7.11
C GLN A 457 7.29 12.08 6.34
N PHE A 458 6.63 11.98 5.18
CA PHE A 458 6.71 10.80 4.32
C PHE A 458 8.14 10.53 3.85
N ALA A 459 8.89 11.59 3.49
CA ALA A 459 10.28 11.47 3.12
C ALA A 459 11.14 10.95 4.28
N THR A 460 10.88 11.41 5.51
CA THR A 460 11.60 10.95 6.71
C THR A 460 11.27 9.50 7.04
N GLU A 461 9.99 9.12 7.00
CA GLU A 461 9.51 7.76 7.28
C GLU A 461 9.95 6.75 6.21
N GLY A 462 10.03 7.17 4.96
CA GLY A 462 10.49 6.36 3.83
C GLY A 462 11.97 6.50 3.49
N LEU A 463 12.74 7.24 4.30
CA LEU A 463 14.18 7.51 4.12
C LEU A 463 14.57 8.14 2.75
N PHE A 464 13.68 8.93 2.16
CA PHE A 464 13.93 9.66 0.93
C PHE A 464 14.76 10.93 1.20
N GLN A 465 15.90 11.06 0.51
CA GLN A 465 16.79 12.22 0.67
C GLN A 465 16.29 13.49 -0.02
N ILE A 466 15.49 13.35 -1.08
CA ILE A 466 15.06 14.45 -1.94
C ILE A 466 13.57 14.31 -2.21
N VAL A 467 12.83 15.39 -2.00
CA VAL A 467 11.43 15.51 -2.42
C VAL A 467 11.39 16.42 -3.64
N VAL A 468 10.68 16.00 -4.67
CA VAL A 468 10.53 16.75 -5.92
C VAL A 468 9.06 16.99 -6.27
N ASP A 469 8.78 18.07 -7.00
CA ASP A 469 7.45 18.36 -7.56
C ASP A 469 7.49 18.61 -9.08
N GLY A 470 6.31 18.80 -9.67
CA GLY A 470 6.12 19.04 -11.10
C GLY A 470 6.15 20.52 -11.52
N THR A 471 6.67 21.43 -10.69
CA THR A 471 6.69 22.86 -11.04
C THR A 471 7.61 23.09 -12.25
N ASN A 472 7.11 23.81 -13.27
CA ASN A 472 7.79 24.07 -14.55
C ASN A 472 7.97 25.57 -14.83
N LEU A 473 8.58 25.94 -15.97
CA LEU A 473 8.93 27.32 -16.30
C LEU A 473 7.71 28.25 -16.47
N ASP A 474 6.59 27.74 -16.99
CA ASP A 474 5.36 28.52 -17.19
C ASP A 474 4.63 28.82 -15.87
N ASP A 475 5.04 28.20 -14.77
CA ASP A 475 4.51 28.49 -13.44
C ASP A 475 5.14 29.78 -12.85
N LEU A 476 6.24 30.28 -13.41
CA LEU A 476 6.86 31.55 -13.00
C LEU A 476 5.99 32.74 -13.41
N GLY A 477 5.42 33.43 -12.42
CA GLY A 477 4.66 34.68 -12.60
C GLY A 477 4.78 35.57 -11.36
N ASP A 478 4.10 36.72 -11.36
CA ASP A 478 4.37 37.82 -10.42
C ASP A 478 4.06 37.54 -8.93
N PHE A 479 3.27 36.51 -8.58
CA PHE A 479 3.01 36.13 -7.19
C PHE A 479 2.63 34.64 -7.05
N ARG A 480 3.52 33.82 -6.46
CA ARG A 480 3.37 32.35 -6.34
C ARG A 480 3.70 31.83 -4.93
N PRO A 481 2.91 32.20 -3.91
CA PRO A 481 3.20 31.83 -2.52
C PRO A 481 3.21 30.31 -2.27
N GLY A 482 2.52 29.53 -3.11
CA GLY A 482 2.54 28.06 -3.01
C GLY A 482 3.90 27.42 -3.35
N ILE A 483 4.67 27.99 -4.28
CA ILE A 483 6.02 27.50 -4.63
C ILE A 483 6.99 27.83 -3.49
N GLU A 484 6.89 29.04 -2.93
CA GLU A 484 7.68 29.46 -1.78
C GLU A 484 7.45 28.57 -0.56
N ALA A 485 6.18 28.22 -0.28
CA ALA A 485 5.82 27.30 0.78
C ALA A 485 6.52 25.93 0.63
N LEU A 486 6.47 25.32 -0.56
CA LEU A 486 7.12 24.02 -0.81
C LEU A 486 8.66 24.11 -0.70
N ARG A 487 9.27 25.20 -1.19
CA ARG A 487 10.71 25.45 -1.03
C ARG A 487 11.14 25.53 0.45
N GLY A 488 10.28 26.08 1.31
CA GLY A 488 10.50 26.11 2.76
C GLY A 488 10.61 24.71 3.40
N TYR A 489 10.10 23.68 2.75
CA TYR A 489 10.22 22.27 3.14
C TYR A 489 11.26 21.50 2.30
N HIS A 490 12.19 22.21 1.66
CA HIS A 490 13.25 21.65 0.82
C HIS A 490 12.76 20.82 -0.38
N VAL A 491 11.53 21.06 -0.85
CA VAL A 491 11.03 20.46 -2.09
C VAL A 491 11.71 21.12 -3.29
N ARG A 492 12.27 20.29 -4.18
CA ARG A 492 12.92 20.71 -5.42
C ARG A 492 11.97 20.62 -6.61
N SER A 493 12.27 21.36 -7.67
CA SER A 493 11.42 21.42 -8.86
C SER A 493 12.25 21.13 -10.11
N PRO A 494 12.52 19.85 -10.43
CA PRO A 494 13.46 19.48 -11.48
C PRO A 494 13.13 20.06 -12.85
N LEU A 495 11.84 20.13 -13.22
CA LEU A 495 11.42 20.71 -14.50
C LEU A 495 11.76 22.21 -14.56
N LEU A 496 11.48 22.96 -13.48
CA LEU A 496 11.88 24.36 -13.38
C LEU A 496 13.41 24.55 -13.37
N GLU A 497 14.13 23.73 -12.60
CA GLU A 497 15.60 23.79 -12.47
C GLU A 497 16.32 23.47 -13.79
N THR A 498 15.68 22.66 -14.65
CA THR A 498 16.20 22.30 -15.98
C THR A 498 15.62 23.15 -17.12
N GLY A 499 14.74 24.12 -16.80
CA GLY A 499 14.19 25.07 -17.76
C GLY A 499 13.11 24.50 -18.69
N PHE A 500 12.43 23.42 -18.29
CA PHE A 500 11.33 22.84 -19.07
C PHE A 500 10.11 23.76 -19.05
N ALA A 501 9.65 24.16 -20.24
CA ALA A 501 8.33 24.72 -20.45
C ALA A 501 7.29 23.61 -20.64
N LYS A 502 6.01 23.98 -20.60
CA LYS A 502 4.87 23.07 -20.71
C LYS A 502 4.85 22.30 -22.02
N SER A 503 5.31 22.92 -23.11
CA SER A 503 5.50 22.24 -24.40
C SER A 503 6.51 21.10 -24.30
N ASP A 504 7.60 21.32 -23.59
CA ASP A 504 8.69 20.35 -23.43
C ASP A 504 8.24 19.18 -22.56
N VAL A 505 7.49 19.49 -21.49
CA VAL A 505 6.87 18.47 -20.62
C VAL A 505 5.96 17.54 -21.42
N ARG A 506 5.11 18.09 -22.28
CA ARG A 506 4.20 17.28 -23.12
C ARG A 506 4.95 16.44 -24.14
N ALA A 507 5.97 17.01 -24.79
CA ALA A 507 6.80 16.28 -25.75
C ALA A 507 7.53 15.12 -25.07
N ALA A 508 8.16 15.35 -23.92
CA ALA A 508 8.86 14.33 -23.15
C ALA A 508 7.91 13.27 -22.59
N ALA A 509 6.72 13.65 -22.13
CA ALA A 509 5.71 12.69 -21.68
C ALA A 509 5.21 11.78 -22.82
N MET A 510 5.07 12.34 -24.02
CA MET A 510 4.69 11.58 -25.22
C MET A 510 5.80 10.61 -25.64
N GLU A 511 7.06 11.04 -25.62
CA GLU A 511 8.23 10.20 -25.91
C GLU A 511 8.37 9.05 -24.88
N ALA A 512 8.11 9.33 -23.61
CA ALA A 512 8.07 8.34 -22.53
C ALA A 512 6.85 7.39 -22.60
N GLY A 513 5.92 7.61 -23.54
CA GLY A 513 4.72 6.80 -23.72
C GLY A 513 3.67 6.99 -22.62
N LEU A 514 3.71 8.08 -21.84
CA LEU A 514 2.78 8.34 -20.75
C LEU A 514 1.39 8.71 -21.30
N ALA A 515 0.34 8.01 -20.85
CA ALA A 515 -1.03 8.20 -21.34
C ALA A 515 -1.62 9.59 -21.03
N VAL A 516 -0.98 10.37 -20.16
CA VAL A 516 -1.44 11.70 -19.70
C VAL A 516 -0.86 12.88 -20.49
N HIS A 517 -0.12 12.63 -21.58
CA HIS A 517 0.64 13.66 -22.30
C HIS A 517 -0.21 14.84 -22.84
N ASP A 518 -1.50 14.64 -23.15
CA ASP A 518 -2.38 15.69 -23.71
C ASP A 518 -3.31 16.33 -22.67
N ARG A 519 -3.07 16.11 -21.37
CA ARG A 519 -3.99 16.58 -20.33
C ARG A 519 -3.86 18.09 -20.06
N PRO A 520 -4.98 18.82 -19.87
CA PRO A 520 -4.97 20.18 -19.35
C PRO A 520 -4.70 20.21 -17.83
N SER A 521 -4.03 21.26 -17.36
CA SER A 521 -3.86 21.50 -15.92
C SER A 521 -5.19 21.99 -15.31
N ASN A 522 -5.77 21.20 -14.41
CA ASN A 522 -6.91 21.65 -13.61
C ASN A 522 -6.43 22.50 -12.43
N SER A 523 -7.15 23.57 -12.13
CA SER A 523 -6.95 24.33 -10.89
C SER A 523 -7.80 23.77 -9.76
N CYS A 524 -7.37 24.00 -8.51
CA CYS A 524 -8.12 23.65 -7.29
C CYS A 524 -9.58 24.16 -7.32
N LEU A 525 -10.54 23.38 -6.80
CA LEU A 525 -11.95 23.76 -6.69
C LEU A 525 -12.15 25.04 -5.88
N ALA A 526 -11.34 25.29 -4.83
CA ALA A 526 -11.41 26.53 -4.05
C ALA A 526 -11.17 27.79 -4.90
N SER A 527 -10.53 27.69 -6.07
CA SER A 527 -10.37 28.82 -6.99
C SER A 527 -11.69 29.29 -7.63
N ARG A 528 -12.79 28.57 -7.40
CA ARG A 528 -14.14 28.93 -7.86
C ARG A 528 -14.87 29.78 -6.83
N ILE A 529 -14.30 29.96 -5.64
CA ILE A 529 -14.85 30.77 -4.55
C ILE A 529 -14.06 32.09 -4.48
N PRO A 530 -14.72 33.26 -4.55
CA PRO A 530 -14.07 34.58 -4.44
C PRO A 530 -13.28 34.74 -3.15
N TRP A 531 -12.18 35.51 -3.21
CA TRP A 531 -11.38 35.79 -2.01
C TRP A 531 -12.19 36.44 -0.90
N GLY A 532 -11.84 36.08 0.34
CA GLY A 532 -12.53 36.52 1.55
C GLY A 532 -13.85 35.77 1.84
N GLN A 533 -14.35 34.94 0.91
CA GLN A 533 -15.45 34.02 1.18
C GLN A 533 -14.92 32.70 1.70
N ARG A 534 -15.42 32.28 2.87
CA ARG A 534 -14.97 31.08 3.56
C ARG A 534 -15.19 29.82 2.70
N VAL A 535 -14.16 28.99 2.54
CA VAL A 535 -14.23 27.71 1.83
C VAL A 535 -14.84 26.66 2.77
N THR A 536 -15.91 26.00 2.33
CA THR A 536 -16.62 24.96 3.09
C THR A 536 -16.75 23.67 2.29
N ALA A 537 -16.90 22.53 2.96
CA ALA A 537 -17.17 21.25 2.29
C ALA A 537 -18.38 21.36 1.34
N GLY A 538 -19.49 21.91 1.82
CA GLY A 538 -20.71 22.07 1.02
C GLY A 538 -20.55 23.03 -0.16
N SER A 539 -19.67 24.03 -0.09
CA SER A 539 -19.35 24.87 -1.27
C SER A 539 -18.53 24.12 -2.32
N LEU A 540 -17.56 23.31 -1.90
CA LEU A 540 -16.73 22.55 -2.84
C LEU A 540 -17.55 21.44 -3.51
N GLU A 541 -18.37 20.73 -2.74
CA GLU A 541 -19.26 19.67 -3.23
C GLU A 541 -20.25 20.21 -4.28
N ARG A 542 -20.94 21.32 -4.01
CA ARG A 542 -21.89 21.88 -5.00
C ARG A 542 -21.19 22.39 -6.25
N ILE A 543 -19.96 22.91 -6.14
CA ILE A 543 -19.15 23.35 -7.28
C ILE A 543 -18.77 22.15 -8.16
N GLU A 544 -18.27 21.07 -7.55
CA GLU A 544 -17.90 19.84 -8.26
C GLU A 544 -19.10 19.23 -8.99
N LEU A 545 -20.21 19.01 -8.26
CA LEU A 545 -21.46 18.52 -8.84
C LEU A 545 -21.99 19.43 -9.96
N GLY A 546 -21.78 20.75 -9.80
CA GLY A 546 -22.13 21.75 -10.81
C GLY A 546 -21.29 21.63 -12.07
N GLU A 547 -19.95 21.56 -11.95
CA GLU A 547 -19.04 21.40 -13.10
C GLU A 547 -19.35 20.12 -13.87
N ASP A 548 -19.59 19.01 -13.16
CA ASP A 548 -19.93 17.72 -13.77
C ASP A 548 -21.30 17.71 -14.46
N ALA A 549 -22.30 18.38 -13.88
CA ALA A 549 -23.61 18.51 -14.50
C ALA A 549 -23.50 19.31 -15.80
N VAL A 550 -22.78 20.42 -15.80
CA VAL A 550 -22.59 21.26 -16.99
C VAL A 550 -21.82 20.50 -18.07
N LYS A 551 -20.72 19.81 -17.73
CA LYS A 551 -19.96 18.97 -18.68
C LYS A 551 -20.86 17.90 -19.33
N ARG A 552 -21.66 17.18 -18.53
CA ARG A 552 -22.55 16.12 -19.05
C ARG A 552 -23.67 16.65 -19.96
N ILE A 553 -24.22 17.81 -19.64
CA ILE A 553 -25.31 18.42 -20.43
C ILE A 553 -24.78 19.03 -21.73
N THR A 554 -23.61 19.65 -21.70
CA THR A 554 -23.09 20.44 -22.83
C THR A 554 -22.06 19.71 -23.68
N GLY A 555 -21.38 18.70 -23.14
CA GLY A 555 -20.19 18.10 -23.75
C GLY A 555 -18.96 19.01 -23.74
N ALA A 556 -19.02 20.16 -23.05
CA ALA A 556 -17.92 21.12 -23.00
C ALA A 556 -16.71 20.56 -22.25
N ARG A 557 -15.52 20.84 -22.77
CA ARG A 557 -14.23 20.42 -22.20
C ARG A 557 -13.79 21.37 -21.10
N THR A 558 -13.97 22.68 -21.30
CA THR A 558 -13.58 23.70 -20.33
C THR A 558 -14.82 24.24 -19.65
N VAL A 559 -15.02 23.84 -18.38
CA VAL A 559 -16.16 24.27 -17.57
C VAL A 559 -15.65 24.75 -16.21
N ARG A 560 -16.16 25.90 -15.75
CA ARG A 560 -16.02 26.33 -14.36
C ARG A 560 -17.34 26.78 -13.80
N VAL A 561 -17.68 26.30 -12.61
CA VAL A 561 -18.84 26.77 -11.85
C VAL A 561 -18.34 27.53 -10.65
N ARG A 562 -18.48 28.86 -10.68
CA ARG A 562 -18.10 29.74 -9.56
C ARG A 562 -19.23 29.85 -8.58
N ASP A 563 -18.89 29.89 -7.30
CA ASP A 563 -19.83 30.07 -6.21
C ASP A 563 -19.65 31.44 -5.59
N ILE A 564 -20.61 32.32 -5.87
CA ILE A 564 -20.60 33.70 -5.42
C ILE A 564 -21.76 33.87 -4.44
N GLY A 565 -21.50 33.64 -3.15
CA GLY A 565 -22.53 33.75 -2.10
C GLY A 565 -23.76 32.87 -2.34
N GLY A 566 -23.59 31.67 -2.91
CA GLY A 566 -24.67 30.75 -3.25
C GLY A 566 -25.25 30.91 -4.66
N THR A 567 -24.75 31.87 -5.45
CA THR A 567 -25.06 31.98 -6.90
C THR A 567 -24.04 31.19 -7.71
N ALA A 568 -24.51 30.29 -8.57
CA ALA A 568 -23.64 29.56 -9.51
C ALA A 568 -23.40 30.42 -10.76
N ARG A 569 -22.16 30.88 -10.97
CA ARG A 569 -21.77 31.55 -12.24
C ARG A 569 -20.95 30.59 -13.09
N ILE A 570 -21.47 30.26 -14.27
CA ILE A 570 -20.92 29.25 -15.17
C ILE A 570 -20.07 29.92 -16.25
N GLU A 571 -18.85 29.43 -16.42
CA GLU A 571 -17.91 29.86 -17.45
C GLU A 571 -17.54 28.64 -18.33
N LEU A 572 -17.76 28.75 -19.64
CA LEU A 572 -17.26 27.78 -20.63
C LEU A 572 -16.03 28.34 -21.36
N GLY A 573 -15.27 27.49 -22.05
CA GLY A 573 -14.29 27.95 -23.04
C GLY A 573 -14.91 28.96 -24.02
N ALA A 574 -14.15 29.98 -24.42
CA ALA A 574 -14.67 31.05 -25.29
C ALA A 574 -15.16 30.53 -26.65
N ASP A 575 -14.53 29.47 -27.15
CA ASP A 575 -14.87 28.69 -28.34
C ASP A 575 -16.04 27.72 -28.11
N GLU A 576 -16.37 27.43 -26.85
CA GLU A 576 -17.40 26.46 -26.43
C GLU A 576 -18.72 27.14 -26.02
N LEU A 577 -18.79 28.47 -26.00
CA LEU A 577 -20.00 29.23 -25.63
C LEU A 577 -21.24 28.87 -26.47
N ALA A 578 -21.04 28.45 -27.72
CA ALA A 578 -22.11 28.01 -28.62
C ALA A 578 -22.84 26.74 -28.13
N LEU A 579 -22.22 25.96 -27.23
CA LEU A 579 -22.83 24.76 -26.64
C LEU A 579 -23.95 25.09 -25.63
N LEU A 580 -24.04 26.35 -25.17
CA LEU A 580 -25.08 26.82 -24.26
C LEU A 580 -26.39 27.17 -25.01
N SER A 581 -27.07 26.17 -25.55
CA SER A 581 -28.43 26.34 -26.09
C SER A 581 -29.43 26.78 -24.99
N GLN A 582 -30.58 27.33 -25.39
CA GLN A 582 -31.60 27.74 -24.43
C GLN A 582 -32.11 26.56 -23.58
N ASP A 583 -32.26 25.39 -24.20
CA ASP A 583 -32.67 24.15 -23.52
C ASP A 583 -31.59 23.66 -22.55
N ALA A 584 -30.31 23.71 -22.95
CA ALA A 584 -29.19 23.38 -22.07
C ALA A 584 -29.15 24.32 -20.86
N LYS A 585 -29.34 25.63 -21.06
CA LYS A 585 -29.38 26.61 -19.96
C LYS A 585 -30.50 26.32 -18.97
N LEU A 586 -31.69 25.94 -19.44
CA LEU A 586 -32.83 25.58 -18.60
C LEU A 586 -32.56 24.31 -17.79
N GLU A 587 -31.99 23.28 -18.42
CA GLU A 587 -31.64 22.02 -17.78
C GLU A 587 -30.56 22.21 -16.70
N ILE A 588 -29.47 22.90 -17.06
CA ILE A 588 -28.38 23.27 -16.16
C ILE A 588 -28.92 24.04 -14.96
N SER A 589 -29.76 25.06 -15.21
CA SER A 589 -30.32 25.89 -14.14
C SER A 589 -31.16 25.06 -13.16
N ARG A 590 -31.94 24.10 -13.65
CA ARG A 590 -32.73 23.19 -12.81
C ARG A 590 -31.83 22.28 -11.98
N ARG A 591 -30.80 21.70 -12.61
CA ARG A 591 -29.88 20.77 -11.96
C ARG A 591 -29.03 21.46 -10.90
N LEU A 592 -28.44 22.62 -11.18
CA LEU A 592 -27.59 23.34 -10.22
C LEU A 592 -28.40 23.91 -9.04
N LYS A 593 -29.67 24.29 -9.24
CA LYS A 593 -30.53 24.64 -8.10
C LYS A 593 -30.77 23.44 -7.17
N SER A 594 -30.90 22.24 -7.73
CA SER A 594 -31.04 21.01 -6.93
C SER A 594 -29.76 20.60 -6.18
N THR A 595 -28.59 21.14 -6.56
CA THR A 595 -27.31 20.92 -5.86
C THR A 595 -27.00 21.99 -4.81
N GLY A 596 -27.96 22.89 -4.51
CA GLY A 596 -27.84 23.85 -3.41
C GLY A 596 -27.49 25.29 -3.81
N PHE A 597 -27.43 25.63 -5.10
CA PHE A 597 -27.32 27.02 -5.54
C PHE A 597 -28.69 27.73 -5.49
N SER A 598 -28.71 28.99 -5.04
CA SER A 598 -29.93 29.81 -4.98
C SER A 598 -30.34 30.37 -6.35
N SER A 599 -29.35 30.68 -7.19
CA SER A 599 -29.52 31.20 -8.55
C SER A 599 -28.39 30.71 -9.46
N VAL A 600 -28.59 30.81 -10.77
CA VAL A 600 -27.64 30.37 -11.80
C VAL A 600 -27.50 31.46 -12.85
N GLU A 601 -26.26 31.81 -13.17
CA GLU A 601 -25.85 32.79 -14.16
C GLU A 601 -24.86 32.16 -15.15
N PHE A 602 -24.86 32.66 -16.39
CA PHE A 602 -23.92 32.24 -17.43
C PHE A 602 -23.07 33.44 -17.82
N ASP A 603 -21.74 33.32 -17.73
CA ASP A 603 -20.82 34.39 -18.14
C ASP A 603 -20.79 34.49 -19.68
N PRO A 604 -21.22 35.62 -20.27
CA PRO A 604 -21.27 35.78 -21.73
C PRO A 604 -19.89 35.90 -22.37
N GLU A 605 -18.84 36.20 -21.60
CA GLU A 605 -17.47 36.31 -22.10
C GLU A 605 -16.69 34.99 -21.99
N GLY A 606 -17.25 33.98 -21.33
CA GLY A 606 -16.60 32.70 -21.07
C GLY A 606 -15.41 32.79 -20.10
N TYR A 607 -14.67 31.68 -20.02
CA TYR A 607 -13.53 31.51 -19.14
C TYR A 607 -12.32 32.31 -19.62
N ARG A 608 -11.70 33.08 -18.72
CA ARG A 608 -10.39 33.72 -18.89
C ARG A 608 -9.50 33.45 -17.68
N GLN A 609 -8.22 33.20 -17.91
CA GLN A 609 -7.24 32.99 -16.85
C GLN A 609 -7.08 34.28 -16.02
N GLY A 610 -7.20 34.17 -14.68
CA GLY A 610 -6.99 35.30 -13.76
C GLY A 610 -8.20 36.22 -13.47
N LYS A 611 -9.35 36.07 -14.17
CA LYS A 611 -10.52 36.98 -14.06
C LYS A 611 -11.15 37.06 -12.65
N ALA A 612 -10.94 36.06 -11.81
CA ALA A 612 -11.64 35.90 -10.53
C ALA A 612 -11.03 36.63 -9.34
N ASN A 613 -9.74 36.99 -9.41
CA ASN A 613 -9.01 37.58 -8.28
C ASN A 613 -9.29 39.08 -8.10
N VAL A 614 -10.20 39.66 -8.89
CA VAL A 614 -10.42 41.11 -9.00
C VAL A 614 -11.78 41.55 -8.43
N MET A 615 -12.68 40.63 -8.08
CA MET A 615 -14.02 40.99 -7.58
C MET A 615 -14.08 41.08 -6.06
N SER A 616 -13.27 41.98 -5.50
CA SER A 616 -13.45 42.53 -4.15
C SER A 616 -12.79 43.91 -4.11
N GLY A 617 -13.47 44.87 -4.72
CA GLY A 617 -13.31 46.30 -4.46
C GLY A 617 -14.52 46.78 -3.67
#